data_AF-A0A830B4V2-F1
#
_entry.id   AF-A0A830B4V2-F1
#
_cell.length_a   1.000
_cell.length_b   1.000
_cell.length_c   1.000
_cell.angle_alpha   90.00
_cell.angle_beta   90.00
_cell.angle_gamma   90.00
#
_symmetry.space_group_name_H-M   'P 1'
#
loop_
_entity.id
_entity.type
_entity.pdbx_description
1 polymer ?
#
loop_
_entity_poly.entity_id
_entity_poly.type
_entity_poly.pdbx_seq_one_letter_code
_entity_poly.pdbx_strand_id
1 'polypeptide(L)'
;MELIKKVGSSEAALLSRLGIRPFSYGLVVISIYDNRSLFSPEVLDLTEDDLVEKFIMGVSMVTSLSLSISFPTLADAPQMFINAYKNVLDVAVKTDYSFPQADKDKGCLSDPSKFIVTADPLAAAESGVAHAAVAEVEKKEEPSKESDDDMGFSLSD
;
A
#
# COMPACT_ATOMS: atom_id res chain seq x y z
N MET A 1 18.24 -25.38 -15.06
CA MET A 1 18.80 -25.64 -13.72
C MET A 1 18.32 -27.01 -13.28
N GLU A 2 19.22 -27.99 -13.18
CA GLU A 2 18.88 -29.38 -12.84
C GLU A 2 18.67 -29.54 -11.32
N LEU A 3 17.54 -29.06 -10.80
CA LEU A 3 17.23 -29.15 -9.36
C LEU A 3 16.91 -30.57 -8.86
N ILE A 4 16.87 -31.58 -9.75
CA ILE A 4 16.38 -32.95 -9.45
C ILE A 4 17.53 -33.99 -9.45
N LYS A 5 18.79 -33.60 -9.70
CA LYS A 5 19.90 -34.57 -9.66
C LYS A 5 20.32 -34.88 -8.21
N LYS A 6 20.36 -36.17 -7.89
CA LYS A 6 20.87 -36.67 -6.59
C LYS A 6 22.37 -36.39 -6.49
N VAL A 7 22.77 -35.71 -5.42
CA VAL A 7 24.18 -35.37 -5.17
C VAL A 7 25.01 -36.65 -4.95
N GLY A 8 26.13 -36.77 -5.66
CA GLY A 8 27.07 -37.87 -5.51
C GLY A 8 27.91 -37.76 -4.22
N SER A 9 28.35 -38.90 -3.68
CA SER A 9 29.19 -38.94 -2.47
C SER A 9 30.50 -38.15 -2.62
N SER A 10 31.13 -38.23 -3.80
CA SER A 10 32.36 -37.48 -4.13
C SER A 10 32.12 -35.97 -4.21
N GLU A 11 31.00 -35.54 -4.79
CA GLU A 11 30.63 -34.13 -4.92
C GLU A 11 30.33 -33.50 -3.55
N ALA A 12 29.54 -34.19 -2.71
CA ALA A 12 29.24 -33.74 -1.34
C ALA A 12 30.50 -33.63 -0.48
N ALA A 13 31.44 -34.56 -0.61
CA ALA A 13 32.71 -34.53 0.10
C ALA A 13 33.58 -33.33 -0.34
N LEU A 14 33.64 -33.04 -1.64
CA LEU A 14 34.38 -31.89 -2.17
C LEU A 14 33.75 -30.56 -1.73
N LEU A 15 32.43 -30.42 -1.80
CA LEU A 15 31.72 -29.22 -1.33
C LEU A 15 31.97 -28.96 0.17
N SER A 16 31.97 -30.03 0.97
CA SER A 16 32.29 -29.94 2.41
C SER A 16 33.73 -29.51 2.67
N ARG A 17 34.69 -29.97 1.86
CA ARG A 17 36.11 -29.59 1.97
C ARG A 17 36.38 -28.16 1.53
N LEU A 18 35.63 -27.65 0.55
CA LEU A 18 35.68 -26.25 0.12
C LEU A 18 34.92 -25.31 1.07
N GLY A 19 34.25 -25.85 2.11
CA GLY A 19 33.47 -25.07 3.07
C GLY A 19 32.14 -24.55 2.52
N ILE A 20 31.72 -24.99 1.33
CA ILE A 20 30.50 -24.53 0.68
C ILE A 20 29.34 -25.42 1.15
N ARG A 21 28.34 -24.79 1.77
CA ARG A 21 27.12 -25.45 2.25
C ARG A 21 25.90 -24.88 1.51
N PRO A 22 25.54 -25.46 0.35
CA PRO A 22 24.53 -24.89 -0.52
C PRO A 22 23.09 -25.05 0.00
N PHE A 23 22.87 -25.92 1.00
CA PHE A 23 21.57 -26.17 1.58
C PHE A 23 21.62 -26.06 3.11
N SER A 24 20.61 -25.43 3.68
CA SER A 24 20.32 -25.45 5.12
C SER A 24 19.27 -26.51 5.42
N TYR A 25 19.51 -27.30 6.47
CA TYR A 25 18.52 -28.27 6.96
C TYR A 25 17.76 -27.65 8.14
N GLY A 26 16.47 -27.93 8.20
CA GLY A 26 15.57 -27.48 9.27
C GLY A 26 14.34 -28.37 9.33
N LEU A 27 13.43 -28.05 10.25
CA LEU A 27 12.11 -28.68 10.31
C LEU A 27 11.21 -28.05 9.26
N VAL A 28 10.65 -28.88 8.38
CA VAL A 28 9.63 -28.45 7.41
C VAL A 28 8.26 -28.80 7.98
N VAL A 29 7.41 -27.80 8.16
CA VAL A 29 6.05 -28.00 8.67
C VAL A 29 5.19 -28.62 7.56
N ILE A 30 4.51 -29.72 7.86
CA ILE A 30 3.67 -30.45 6.89
C ILE A 30 2.21 -29.99 6.98
N SER A 31 1.71 -29.85 8.20
CA SER A 31 0.35 -29.41 8.46
C SER A 31 0.29 -28.71 9.82
N ILE A 32 -0.62 -27.74 9.91
CA ILE A 32 -0.85 -26.97 11.13
C ILE A 32 -2.30 -27.20 11.52
N TYR A 33 -2.53 -27.53 12.78
CA TYR A 33 -3.88 -27.61 13.34
C TYR A 33 -4.07 -26.46 14.30
N ASP A 34 -5.02 -25.58 13.99
CA ASP A 34 -5.38 -24.48 14.86
C ASP A 34 -6.89 -24.22 14.79
N ASN A 35 -7.51 -23.89 15.93
CA ASN A 35 -8.93 -23.54 16.03
C ASN A 35 -9.90 -24.51 15.31
N ARG A 36 -9.67 -25.83 15.45
CA ARG A 36 -10.44 -26.90 14.77
C ARG A 36 -10.34 -26.91 13.24
N SER A 37 -9.39 -26.17 12.67
CA SER A 37 -9.09 -26.16 11.25
C SER A 37 -7.69 -26.72 10.97
N LEU A 38 -7.54 -27.37 9.82
CA LEU A 38 -6.25 -27.82 9.31
C LEU A 38 -5.78 -26.83 8.23
N PHE A 39 -4.61 -26.24 8.43
CA PHE A 39 -3.99 -25.30 7.51
C PHE A 39 -2.81 -25.95 6.78
N SER A 40 -2.66 -25.59 5.51
CA SER A 40 -1.46 -25.87 4.72
C SER A 40 -0.30 -24.97 5.16
N PRO A 41 0.96 -25.39 4.95
CA PRO A 41 2.12 -24.58 5.31
C PRO A 41 2.19 -23.25 4.54
N GLU A 42 1.56 -23.18 3.37
CA GLU A 42 1.48 -21.98 2.51
C GLU A 42 0.88 -20.75 3.22
N VAL A 43 0.05 -20.97 4.24
CA VAL A 43 -0.55 -19.87 5.02
C VAL A 43 0.53 -19.10 5.80
N LEU A 44 1.63 -19.74 6.18
CA LEU A 44 2.75 -19.08 6.86
C LEU A 44 3.57 -18.19 5.92
N ASP A 45 3.54 -18.48 4.62
CA ASP A 45 4.30 -17.75 3.60
C ASP A 45 3.53 -16.54 3.05
N LEU A 46 2.33 -16.24 3.57
CA LEU A 46 1.54 -15.09 3.17
C LEU A 46 2.18 -13.78 3.64
N THR A 47 2.42 -12.87 2.70
CA THR A 47 2.90 -11.52 3.00
C THR A 47 1.75 -10.52 3.08
N GLU A 48 1.97 -9.38 3.76
CA GLU A 48 0.98 -8.31 3.84
C GLU A 48 0.68 -7.70 2.45
N ASP A 49 1.68 -7.65 1.57
CA ASP A 49 1.53 -7.16 0.20
C ASP A 49 0.51 -8.01 -0.60
N ASP A 50 0.55 -9.34 -0.44
CA ASP A 50 -0.41 -10.26 -1.08
C ASP A 50 -1.85 -10.01 -0.60
N LEU A 51 -2.02 -9.56 0.65
CA LEU A 51 -3.33 -9.24 1.22
C LEU A 51 -3.83 -7.89 0.69
N VAL A 52 -2.94 -6.90 0.59
CA VAL A 52 -3.26 -5.58 0.05
C VAL A 52 -3.65 -5.66 -1.42
N GLU A 53 -2.94 -6.45 -2.23
CA GLU A 53 -3.27 -6.62 -3.64
C GLU A 53 -4.68 -7.21 -3.82
N LYS A 54 -4.99 -8.30 -3.10
CA LYS A 54 -6.32 -8.92 -3.13
C LYS A 54 -7.41 -7.98 -2.61
N PHE A 55 -7.10 -7.16 -1.61
CA PHE A 55 -8.03 -6.17 -1.09
C PHE A 55 -8.32 -5.07 -2.11
N ILE A 56 -7.30 -4.51 -2.76
CA ILE A 56 -7.44 -3.51 -3.81
C ILE A 56 -8.25 -4.08 -4.98
N MET A 57 -7.98 -5.33 -5.38
CA MET A 57 -8.78 -6.03 -6.40
C MET A 57 -10.26 -6.10 -5.99
N GLY A 58 -10.55 -6.50 -4.75
CA GLY A 58 -11.91 -6.56 -4.23
C GLY A 58 -12.63 -5.19 -4.26
N VAL A 59 -11.97 -4.14 -3.78
CA VAL A 59 -12.51 -2.77 -3.81
C VAL A 59 -12.75 -2.33 -5.26
N SER A 60 -11.79 -2.54 -6.16
CA SER A 60 -11.92 -2.17 -7.56
C SER A 60 -13.13 -2.85 -8.23
N MET A 61 -13.37 -4.13 -7.93
CA MET A 61 -14.54 -4.85 -8.45
C MET A 61 -15.84 -4.22 -7.96
N VAL A 62 -15.95 -3.91 -6.66
CA VAL A 62 -17.15 -3.28 -6.10
C VAL A 62 -17.40 -1.90 -6.73
N THR A 63 -16.37 -1.07 -6.86
CA THR A 63 -16.48 0.28 -7.47
C THR A 63 -16.87 0.21 -8.95
N SER A 64 -16.39 -0.80 -9.68
CA SER A 64 -16.75 -0.99 -11.10
C SER A 64 -18.22 -1.38 -11.29
N LEU A 65 -18.75 -2.20 -10.36
CA LEU A 65 -20.14 -2.64 -10.39
C LEU A 65 -21.10 -1.52 -10.02
N SER A 66 -20.80 -0.75 -8.96
CA SER A 66 -21.62 0.39 -8.55
C SER A 66 -21.65 1.51 -9.61
N LEU A 67 -20.50 1.78 -10.26
CA LEU A 67 -20.43 2.69 -11.39
C LEU A 67 -21.30 2.23 -12.55
N SER A 68 -21.27 0.93 -12.88
CA SER A 68 -22.05 0.35 -13.97
C SER A 68 -23.56 0.43 -13.71
N ILE A 69 -23.97 0.29 -12.45
CA ILE A 69 -25.38 0.38 -12.01
C ILE A 69 -25.81 1.84 -11.80
N SER A 70 -24.90 2.81 -11.95
CA SER A 70 -25.13 4.25 -11.71
C SER A 70 -25.65 4.55 -10.30
N PHE A 71 -25.24 3.74 -9.31
CA PHE A 71 -25.62 3.93 -7.92
C PHE A 71 -24.49 4.64 -7.15
N PRO A 72 -24.66 5.91 -6.74
CA PRO A 72 -23.59 6.67 -6.10
C PRO A 72 -23.44 6.23 -4.64
N THR A 73 -22.46 5.37 -4.36
CA THR A 73 -22.00 5.17 -2.98
C THR A 73 -21.02 6.27 -2.59
N LEU A 74 -20.76 6.44 -1.28
CA LEU A 74 -19.82 7.45 -0.79
C LEU A 74 -18.40 7.29 -1.37
N ALA A 75 -17.99 6.05 -1.65
CA ALA A 75 -16.69 5.76 -2.24
C ALA A 75 -16.67 6.01 -3.76
N ASP A 76 -17.79 5.79 -4.44
CA ASP A 76 -17.86 5.85 -5.91
C ASP A 76 -18.18 7.23 -6.46
N ALA A 77 -18.87 8.06 -5.68
CA ALA A 77 -19.26 9.42 -6.07
C ALA A 77 -18.12 10.22 -6.74
N PRO A 78 -16.89 10.33 -6.16
CA PRO A 78 -15.80 11.05 -6.83
C PRO A 78 -15.36 10.39 -8.14
N GLN A 79 -15.34 9.07 -8.20
CA GLN A 79 -14.91 8.31 -9.38
C GLN A 79 -15.91 8.44 -10.55
N MET A 80 -17.20 8.58 -10.26
CA MET A 80 -18.23 8.89 -11.26
C MET A 80 -17.97 10.22 -11.97
N PHE A 81 -17.66 11.28 -11.23
CA PHE A 81 -17.37 12.60 -11.81
C PHE A 81 -16.10 12.60 -12.66
N ILE A 82 -15.05 11.92 -12.19
CA ILE A 82 -13.78 11.79 -12.94
C ILE A 82 -14.00 11.09 -14.28
N ASN A 83 -14.81 10.02 -14.30
CA ASN A 83 -15.07 9.29 -15.53
C ASN A 83 -15.94 10.09 -16.51
N ALA A 84 -16.94 10.82 -16.01
CA ALA A 84 -17.72 11.74 -16.84
C ALA A 84 -16.83 12.84 -17.45
N TYR A 85 -15.90 13.40 -16.67
CA TYR A 85 -14.94 14.39 -17.14
C TYR A 85 -14.01 13.83 -18.24
N LYS A 86 -13.45 12.63 -18.03
CA LYS A 86 -12.63 11.94 -19.02
C LYS A 86 -13.38 11.71 -20.34
N ASN A 87 -14.64 11.28 -20.28
CA ASN A 87 -15.45 11.07 -21.48
C ASN A 87 -15.68 12.37 -22.27
N VAL A 88 -15.91 13.50 -21.59
CA VAL A 88 -16.08 14.81 -22.24
C VAL A 88 -14.76 15.31 -22.81
N LEU A 89 -13.64 15.12 -22.09
CA LEU A 89 -12.30 15.43 -22.59
C LEU A 89 -11.97 14.63 -23.85
N ASP A 90 -12.26 13.33 -23.86
CA ASP A 90 -12.00 12.46 -25.02
C ASP A 90 -12.75 12.96 -26.27
N VAL A 91 -13.98 13.45 -26.12
CA VAL A 91 -14.74 14.06 -27.21
C VAL A 91 -14.12 15.39 -27.64
N ALA A 92 -13.69 16.23 -26.70
CA ALA A 92 -13.07 17.53 -26.98
C ALA A 92 -11.68 17.40 -27.64
N VAL A 93 -10.92 16.34 -27.33
CA VAL A 93 -9.65 16.01 -27.97
C VAL A 93 -9.88 15.51 -29.39
N LYS A 94 -10.88 14.65 -29.63
CA LYS A 94 -11.19 14.12 -30.97
C LYS A 94 -11.79 15.15 -31.92
N THR A 95 -12.52 16.13 -31.39
CA THR A 95 -13.22 17.16 -32.18
C THR A 95 -12.51 18.52 -32.19
N ASP A 96 -11.28 18.58 -31.65
CA ASP A 96 -10.46 19.79 -31.53
C ASP A 96 -11.17 20.99 -30.89
N TYR A 97 -12.21 20.73 -30.08
CA TYR A 97 -12.99 21.76 -29.41
C TYR A 97 -12.26 22.28 -28.16
N SER A 98 -12.08 23.59 -28.06
CA SER A 98 -11.40 24.24 -26.93
C SER A 98 -12.40 24.59 -25.81
N PHE A 99 -12.04 24.23 -24.58
CA PHE A 99 -12.73 24.62 -23.35
C PHE A 99 -11.66 24.98 -22.33
N PRO A 100 -11.83 26.00 -21.47
CA PRO A 100 -10.82 26.45 -20.50
C PRO A 100 -10.21 25.37 -19.61
N GLN A 101 -10.92 24.27 -19.32
CA GLN A 101 -10.36 23.13 -18.58
C GLN A 101 -9.69 22.10 -19.50
N ALA A 102 -10.21 21.91 -20.71
CA ALA A 102 -9.58 21.06 -21.72
C ALA A 102 -8.28 21.67 -22.27
N ASP A 103 -8.14 22.99 -22.31
CA ASP A 103 -6.92 23.65 -22.79
C ASP A 103 -5.75 23.51 -21.81
N LYS A 104 -6.04 23.42 -20.50
CA LYS A 104 -5.04 23.08 -19.47
C LYS A 104 -4.52 21.65 -19.66
N ASP A 105 -5.44 20.72 -19.91
CA ASP A 105 -5.10 19.30 -20.09
C ASP A 105 -4.48 19.04 -21.48
N LYS A 106 -4.91 19.74 -22.54
CA LYS A 106 -4.29 19.74 -23.88
C LYS A 106 -2.90 20.36 -23.87
N GLY A 107 -2.69 21.43 -23.10
CA GLY A 107 -1.37 22.03 -22.85
C GLY A 107 -0.44 21.12 -22.03
N CYS A 108 -1.02 20.20 -21.26
CA CYS A 108 -0.28 19.16 -20.54
C CYS A 108 0.01 17.93 -21.41
N LEU A 109 -0.93 17.53 -22.28
CA LEU A 109 -0.79 16.40 -23.21
C LEU A 109 0.16 16.69 -24.38
N SER A 110 0.31 17.95 -24.79
CA SER A 110 1.25 18.36 -25.85
C SER A 110 2.71 18.39 -25.39
N ASP A 111 2.97 18.53 -24.09
CA ASP A 111 4.31 18.59 -23.50
C ASP A 111 4.50 17.47 -22.45
N PRO A 112 4.92 16.25 -22.84
CA PRO A 112 5.14 15.14 -21.90
C PRO A 112 6.24 15.42 -20.86
N SER A 113 7.07 16.45 -21.05
CA SER A 113 8.18 16.81 -20.16
C SER A 113 7.74 17.56 -18.88
N LYS A 114 6.56 18.19 -18.85
CA LYS A 114 6.04 18.85 -17.64
C LYS A 114 5.53 17.87 -16.58
N PHE A 115 5.31 16.61 -16.95
CA PHE A 115 4.95 15.52 -16.04
C PHE A 115 6.16 14.77 -15.44
N ILE A 116 7.34 14.83 -16.08
CA ILE A 116 8.54 14.11 -15.63
C ILE A 116 9.27 14.87 -14.51
N VAL A 117 9.15 16.20 -14.43
CA VAL A 117 9.82 17.00 -13.39
C VAL A 117 9.11 16.93 -12.03
N THR A 118 7.85 16.50 -12.01
CA THR A 118 7.05 16.36 -10.78
C THR A 118 6.92 14.92 -10.28
N ALA A 119 7.46 13.94 -11.01
CA ALA A 119 7.59 12.56 -10.58
C ALA A 119 9.09 12.23 -10.43
N ASP A 120 9.56 12.29 -9.18
CA ASP A 120 10.91 12.00 -8.66
C ASP A 120 11.96 13.14 -8.69
N PRO A 121 12.46 13.52 -7.50
CA PRO A 121 13.31 12.60 -6.73
C PRO A 121 12.75 12.31 -5.33
N LEU A 122 12.18 11.11 -5.14
CA LEU A 122 12.17 10.45 -3.83
C LEU A 122 12.83 9.07 -3.91
N ALA A 123 14.05 9.03 -4.46
CA ALA A 123 14.96 7.92 -4.26
C ALA A 123 16.39 8.45 -4.04
N ALA A 124 16.96 8.10 -2.88
CA ALA A 124 18.32 8.33 -2.38
C ALA A 124 18.64 9.66 -1.64
N ALA A 125 18.47 9.67 -0.31
CA ALA A 125 19.58 9.84 0.64
C ALA A 125 19.10 9.81 2.10
N GLU A 126 19.75 8.98 2.90
CA GLU A 126 19.53 8.74 4.32
C GLU A 126 20.06 9.87 5.23
N SER A 127 19.56 9.84 6.48
CA SER A 127 20.18 10.31 7.74
C SER A 127 19.94 11.76 8.20
N GLY A 128 19.55 11.90 9.47
CA GLY A 128 20.03 13.02 10.29
C GLY A 128 19.01 13.91 11.03
N VAL A 129 18.42 13.39 12.11
CA VAL A 129 18.32 14.07 13.42
C VAL A 129 17.51 15.39 13.56
N ALA A 130 16.34 15.21 14.19
CA ALA A 130 15.83 15.89 15.41
C ALA A 130 15.52 17.41 15.48
N HIS A 131 14.27 17.60 15.97
CA HIS A 131 13.83 18.46 17.07
C HIS A 131 13.12 19.80 16.81
N ALA A 132 11.86 19.83 17.30
CA ALA A 132 11.22 20.85 18.15
C ALA A 132 10.96 22.25 17.52
N ALA A 133 9.69 22.61 17.28
CA ALA A 133 8.80 23.36 18.20
C ALA A 133 9.25 24.84 18.34
N VAL A 134 8.43 25.88 18.15
CA VAL A 134 7.27 26.30 18.98
C VAL A 134 6.65 27.61 18.37
N ALA A 135 5.33 27.77 18.53
CA ALA A 135 4.49 29.00 18.63
C ALA A 135 4.39 29.96 17.43
N GLU A 136 3.27 30.62 17.12
CA GLU A 136 2.23 31.29 17.95
C GLU A 136 1.05 31.61 16.97
N VAL A 137 -0.25 31.47 17.23
CA VAL A 137 -1.22 32.35 17.94
C VAL A 137 -2.60 31.68 17.65
N GLU A 138 -3.43 31.27 18.61
CA GLU A 138 -4.58 32.06 19.07
C GLU A 138 -5.14 31.52 20.39
N LYS A 139 -5.38 32.48 21.26
CA LYS A 139 -5.67 32.41 22.68
C LYS A 139 -7.18 32.64 22.86
N LYS A 140 -7.87 31.72 23.52
CA LYS A 140 -9.18 31.99 24.15
C LYS A 140 -9.16 31.37 25.55
N GLU A 141 -8.83 32.22 26.52
CA GLU A 141 -8.81 31.92 27.96
C GLU A 141 -10.24 31.80 28.54
N GLU A 142 -10.44 30.70 29.26
CA GLU A 142 -11.05 30.43 30.58
C GLU A 142 -11.85 31.52 31.35
N PRO A 143 -12.59 31.10 32.41
CA PRO A 143 -11.92 31.01 33.72
C PRO A 143 -12.09 29.67 34.48
N SER A 144 -10.99 29.30 35.12
CA SER A 144 -10.74 28.22 36.09
C SER A 144 -11.39 28.40 37.47
N LYS A 145 -11.61 27.28 38.18
CA LYS A 145 -11.40 27.00 39.64
C LYS A 145 -12.28 25.79 40.04
N GLU A 146 -11.88 24.75 40.78
CA GLU A 146 -10.71 24.43 41.62
C GLU A 146 -10.95 23.02 42.19
N SER A 147 -9.87 22.31 42.61
CA SER A 147 -9.86 21.14 43.54
C SER A 147 -10.14 19.75 42.96
N ASP A 148 -9.48 18.66 43.37
CA ASP A 148 -8.11 18.35 43.83
C ASP A 148 -8.04 16.81 43.85
N ASP A 149 -6.83 16.27 43.81
CA ASP A 149 -6.51 14.85 43.96
C ASP A 149 -7.21 14.19 45.18
N ASP A 150 -8.03 13.15 44.95
CA ASP A 150 -8.25 11.98 45.84
C ASP A 150 -9.51 11.21 45.42
N MET A 151 -9.41 10.21 44.53
CA MET A 151 -10.28 9.01 44.60
C MET A 151 -9.69 7.86 43.78
N GLY A 152 -8.71 7.17 44.40
CA GLY A 152 -8.81 5.72 44.56
C GLY A 152 -8.69 4.85 43.31
N PHE A 153 -7.43 4.58 42.95
CA PHE A 153 -7.01 3.37 42.25
C PHE A 153 -7.40 2.13 43.07
N SER A 154 -8.63 1.62 42.91
CA SER A 154 -9.11 0.32 43.41
C SER A 154 -10.51 0.02 42.86
N LEU A 155 -10.60 -0.73 41.76
CA LEU A 155 -11.80 -1.51 41.41
C LEU A 155 -11.39 -2.61 40.44
N SER A 156 -10.60 -3.55 40.99
CA SER A 156 -10.71 -4.95 40.61
C SER A 156 -12.15 -5.41 40.87
N ASP A 157 -12.95 -5.36 39.82
CA ASP A 157 -13.96 -6.36 39.44
C ASP A 157 -13.74 -6.68 37.96
#